data_AF-A0A821Q9Y6-F1
#
_entry.id   AF-A0A821Q9Y6-F1
#
_cell.length_a   1.000
_cell.length_b   1.000
_cell.length_c   1.000
_cell.angle_alpha   90.00
_cell.angle_beta   90.00
_cell.angle_gamma   90.00
#
_symmetry.space_group_name_H-M   'P 1'
#
loop_
_entity.id
_entity.type
_entity.pdbx_description
1 polymer ?
#
loop_
_entity_poly.entity_id
_entity_poly.type
_entity_poly.pdbx_seq_one_letter_code
_entity_poly.pdbx_strand_id
1 'polypeptide(L)'
;MDGIQLEKKNLENNTYAYIQQYLTDLDPDVDAIHRLSHPLSVGHIQFDRDQPPIALEPFTFSPYNTQNTITYYEAFWGLYLPITTRFRVCDIWRNFWIQRFLWDIGGRLIFGKSSAKQVRNSHSFIKDMDDEYQLYHQSGSFVSFLVSWSSSYNLISKGIAQLAKDIAQAGFWQSNKVDIMDAWLTDLHSVGYSFPSIVQTPSSSPASIVQKRAAICVTGLAECIQEAWAPT
;
A
#
# COMPACT_ATOMS: atom_id res chain seq x y z
N MET A 1 4.67 23.60 11.18
CA MET A 1 3.50 23.47 10.28
C MET A 1 3.88 23.55 8.80
N ASP A 2 5.17 23.77 8.49
CA ASP A 2 5.62 24.00 7.10
C ASP A 2 5.90 22.72 6.30
N GLY A 3 5.92 21.54 6.93
CA GLY A 3 6.19 20.26 6.25
C GLY A 3 5.03 19.70 5.42
N ILE A 4 3.78 19.98 5.80
CA ILE A 4 2.58 19.42 5.15
C ILE A 4 2.25 20.16 3.84
N GLN A 5 2.67 21.42 3.71
CA GLN A 5 2.42 22.22 2.50
C GLN A 5 3.45 21.98 1.38
N LEU A 6 4.63 21.45 1.69
CA LEU A 6 5.71 21.27 0.71
C LEU A 6 5.45 20.14 -0.30
N GLU A 7 4.68 19.10 0.06
CA GLU A 7 4.47 17.95 -0.84
C GLU A 7 3.29 18.10 -1.80
N LYS A 8 2.54 19.23 -1.76
CA LYS A 8 1.49 19.53 -2.74
C LYS A 8 2.01 20.10 -4.07
N LYS A 9 3.31 20.40 -4.19
CA LYS A 9 3.86 21.06 -5.39
C LYS A 9 5.23 20.50 -5.79
N ASN A 10 5.27 19.25 -6.25
CA ASN A 10 6.15 18.92 -7.37
C ASN A 10 5.37 19.23 -8.65
N LEU A 11 5.36 20.52 -9.03
CA LEU A 11 4.55 21.09 -10.11
C LEU A 11 5.07 20.80 -11.53
N GLU A 12 6.18 20.08 -11.67
CA GLU A 12 6.75 19.79 -13.00
C GLU A 12 6.18 18.50 -13.59
N ASN A 13 5.65 17.59 -12.76
CA ASN A 13 4.88 16.41 -13.17
C ASN A 13 3.71 16.24 -12.20
N ASN A 14 2.48 16.18 -12.70
CA ASN A 14 1.20 16.23 -11.98
C ASN A 14 0.98 15.03 -11.02
N THR A 15 1.84 14.84 -10.03
CA THR A 15 1.84 13.71 -9.10
C THR A 15 1.05 14.06 -7.84
N TYR A 16 -0.10 13.41 -7.66
CA TYR A 16 -0.95 13.63 -6.49
C TYR A 16 -0.60 12.66 -5.36
N ALA A 17 -0.13 13.21 -4.26
CA ALA A 17 0.31 12.47 -3.08
C ALA A 17 -0.87 12.15 -2.12
N TYR A 18 -1.89 11.40 -2.58
CA TYR A 18 -3.07 11.16 -1.75
C TYR A 18 -2.81 10.22 -0.55
N ILE A 19 -1.73 9.45 -0.58
CA ILE A 19 -1.26 8.64 0.55
C ILE A 19 0.22 8.89 0.76
N GLN A 20 0.57 9.32 1.96
CA GLN A 20 1.94 9.66 2.35
C GLN A 20 2.28 8.87 3.62
N GLN A 21 3.22 7.93 3.50
CA GLN A 21 3.79 7.20 4.62
C GLN A 21 5.08 7.88 5.05
N TYR A 22 5.21 8.28 6.30
CA TYR A 22 6.47 8.80 6.82
C TYR A 22 7.22 7.71 7.60
N LEU A 23 8.55 7.80 7.56
CA LEU A 23 9.41 6.87 8.28
C LEU A 23 9.43 7.19 9.77
N THR A 24 9.81 6.19 10.57
CA THR A 24 9.80 6.27 12.02
C THR A 24 11.12 5.76 12.59
N ASP A 25 11.83 6.60 13.32
CA ASP A 25 13.08 6.23 13.98
C ASP A 25 12.85 5.26 15.15
N LEU A 26 13.96 4.65 15.58
CA LEU A 26 14.13 3.68 16.66
C LEU A 26 13.58 2.30 16.34
N ASP A 27 12.26 2.14 16.33
CA ASP A 27 11.62 0.84 16.16
C ASP A 27 10.48 0.88 15.10
N PRO A 28 10.83 1.11 13.81
CA PRO A 28 9.86 1.17 12.73
C PRO A 28 9.07 -0.12 12.58
N ASP A 29 7.93 -0.04 11.90
CA ASP A 29 7.09 -1.20 11.61
C ASP A 29 7.69 -2.05 10.47
N VAL A 30 8.71 -2.82 10.84
CA VAL A 30 9.32 -3.89 10.05
C VAL A 30 8.81 -5.25 10.53
N ASP A 31 8.79 -6.22 9.61
CA ASP A 31 8.29 -7.56 9.84
C ASP A 31 9.13 -8.34 10.88
N ALA A 32 8.57 -9.46 11.35
CA ALA A 32 9.20 -10.30 12.35
C ALA A 32 10.52 -10.94 11.87
N ILE A 33 10.64 -11.31 10.58
CA ILE A 33 11.88 -11.87 10.02
C ILE A 33 13.00 -10.84 10.09
N HIS A 34 12.74 -9.57 9.75
CA HIS A 34 13.73 -8.49 9.89
C HIS A 34 14.22 -8.36 11.34
N ARG A 35 13.29 -8.35 12.30
CA ARG A 35 13.60 -8.23 13.74
C ARG A 35 14.41 -9.40 14.27
N LEU A 36 14.05 -10.62 13.87
CA LEU A 36 14.73 -11.84 14.27
C LEU A 36 16.13 -11.95 13.66
N SER A 37 16.31 -11.49 12.41
CA SER A 37 17.59 -11.51 11.70
C SER A 37 18.52 -10.36 12.08
N HIS A 38 17.97 -9.23 12.55
CA HIS A 38 18.72 -8.03 12.94
C HIS A 38 18.39 -7.59 14.37
N PRO A 39 18.59 -8.44 15.40
CA PRO A 39 18.18 -8.13 16.77
C PRO A 39 18.87 -6.88 17.35
N LEU A 40 20.05 -6.53 16.86
CA LEU A 40 20.81 -5.34 17.29
C LEU A 40 20.27 -4.03 16.70
N SER A 41 19.45 -4.06 15.64
CA SER A 41 18.84 -2.85 15.07
C SER A 41 17.56 -2.44 15.79
N VAL A 42 16.90 -3.36 16.50
CA VAL A 42 15.63 -3.12 17.19
C VAL A 42 15.79 -1.99 18.21
N GLY A 43 15.02 -0.90 18.04
CA GLY A 43 15.10 0.28 18.91
C GLY A 43 16.24 1.24 18.59
N HIS A 44 17.04 0.96 17.55
CA HIS A 44 18.26 1.69 17.22
C HIS A 44 18.31 2.22 15.78
N ILE A 45 17.28 1.98 14.96
CA ILE A 45 17.24 2.46 13.57
C ILE A 45 17.14 4.00 13.55
N GLN A 46 17.95 4.65 12.71
CA GLN A 46 17.84 6.09 12.46
C GLN A 46 17.91 6.32 10.96
N PHE A 47 16.90 7.04 10.44
CA PHE A 47 16.88 7.39 9.02
C PHE A 47 17.54 8.75 8.81
N ASP A 48 18.24 8.87 7.68
CA ASP A 48 18.76 10.14 7.22
C ASP A 48 17.58 11.09 6.87
N ARG A 49 17.63 12.30 7.41
CA ARG A 49 16.56 13.30 7.29
C ARG A 49 16.71 14.18 6.06
N ASP A 50 17.88 14.13 5.42
CA ASP A 50 18.20 14.93 4.24
C ASP A 50 17.82 14.20 2.94
N GLN A 51 17.32 12.96 3.04
CA GLN A 51 16.83 12.21 1.90
C GLN A 51 15.51 12.79 1.37
N PRO A 52 15.37 12.96 0.04
CA PRO A 52 14.12 13.41 -0.55
C PRO A 52 13.02 12.34 -0.42
N PRO A 53 11.74 12.75 -0.42
CA PRO A 53 10.64 11.79 -0.44
C PRO A 53 10.65 10.95 -1.73
N ILE A 54 10.22 9.70 -1.63
CA ILE A 54 10.17 8.75 -2.74
C ILE A 54 8.71 8.53 -3.14
N ALA A 55 8.35 8.85 -4.38
CA ALA A 55 7.06 8.49 -4.95
C ALA A 55 7.19 7.16 -5.71
N LEU A 56 6.28 6.21 -5.43
CA LEU A 56 6.26 4.95 -6.17
C LEU A 56 5.53 5.09 -7.49
N GLU A 57 6.11 4.59 -8.57
CA GLU A 57 5.48 4.55 -9.89
C GLU A 57 4.31 3.56 -9.95
N PRO A 58 3.34 3.74 -10.86
CA PRO A 58 2.28 2.78 -11.08
C PRO A 58 2.82 1.37 -11.32
N PHE A 59 2.09 0.36 -10.83
CA PHE A 59 2.50 -1.05 -10.84
C PHE A 59 3.70 -1.40 -9.96
N THR A 60 4.22 -0.46 -9.15
CA THR A 60 5.15 -0.75 -8.06
C THR A 60 4.40 -0.82 -6.74
N PHE A 61 4.41 -1.98 -6.07
CA PHE A 61 3.74 -2.16 -4.80
C PHE A 61 4.74 -2.11 -3.65
N SER A 62 4.40 -1.38 -2.60
CA SER A 62 5.10 -1.46 -1.33
C SER A 62 4.10 -1.60 -0.19
N PRO A 63 4.33 -2.48 0.78
CA PRO A 63 3.58 -2.42 2.01
C PRO A 63 3.83 -1.07 2.69
N TYR A 64 2.75 -0.46 3.17
CA TYR A 64 2.82 0.61 4.16
C TYR A 64 1.96 0.20 5.35
N ASN A 65 2.12 0.84 6.50
CA ASN A 65 1.28 0.59 7.68
C ASN A 65 0.34 1.78 7.89
N THR A 66 -0.46 1.77 8.96
CA THR A 66 -1.34 2.90 9.32
C THR A 66 -0.69 4.00 10.16
N GLN A 67 0.43 3.68 10.78
CA GLN A 67 1.12 4.56 11.70
C GLN A 67 1.93 5.57 10.88
N ASN A 68 1.89 6.84 11.29
CA ASN A 68 2.64 7.89 10.60
C ASN A 68 2.26 8.03 9.11
N THR A 69 1.00 7.75 8.77
CA THR A 69 0.44 7.86 7.42
C THR A 69 -0.54 9.02 7.34
N ILE A 70 -0.44 9.84 6.30
CA ILE A 70 -1.44 10.84 5.95
C ILE A 70 -2.23 10.30 4.75
N THR A 71 -3.55 10.27 4.88
CA THR A 71 -4.48 9.95 3.79
C THR A 71 -5.31 11.19 3.49
N TYR A 72 -5.35 11.59 2.22
CA TYR A 72 -6.16 12.72 1.75
C TYR A 72 -7.58 12.28 1.41
N TYR A 73 -8.49 13.25 1.33
CA TYR A 73 -9.92 13.04 1.08
C TYR A 73 -10.18 12.14 -0.13
N GLU A 74 -9.45 12.33 -1.22
CA GLU A 74 -9.56 11.57 -2.46
C GLU A 74 -9.27 10.07 -2.29
N ALA A 75 -8.57 9.68 -1.23
CA ALA A 75 -8.23 8.31 -0.90
C ALA A 75 -8.93 7.79 0.38
N PHE A 76 -9.91 8.50 0.94
CA PHE A 76 -10.62 8.05 2.15
C PHE A 76 -11.33 6.71 1.99
N TRP A 77 -11.69 6.30 0.77
CA TRP A 77 -12.18 4.94 0.51
C TRP A 77 -11.16 3.86 0.91
N GLY A 78 -9.87 4.17 0.95
CA GLY A 78 -8.80 3.30 1.43
C GLY A 78 -8.63 3.26 2.96
N LEU A 79 -9.39 4.04 3.73
CA LEU A 79 -9.38 3.96 5.19
C LEU A 79 -10.07 2.70 5.74
N TYR A 80 -10.65 1.88 4.85
CA TYR A 80 -11.16 0.55 5.16
C TYR A 80 -10.16 -0.25 5.99
N LEU A 81 -10.57 -0.80 7.14
CA LEU A 81 -9.74 -1.70 7.93
C LEU A 81 -10.40 -3.09 8.00
N PRO A 82 -9.78 -4.15 7.47
CA PRO A 82 -10.38 -5.48 7.52
C PRO A 82 -10.37 -6.03 8.95
N ILE A 83 -11.54 -6.26 9.52
CA ILE A 83 -11.73 -6.74 10.90
C ILE A 83 -11.62 -8.26 11.07
N THR A 84 -11.59 -9.02 9.96
CA THR A 84 -11.48 -10.49 9.96
C THR A 84 -10.09 -10.98 9.53
N THR A 85 -9.09 -10.10 9.48
CA THR A 85 -7.70 -10.42 9.15
C THR A 85 -6.86 -10.46 10.42
N ARG A 86 -5.76 -11.22 10.44
CA ARG A 86 -4.79 -11.18 11.54
C ARG A 86 -4.30 -9.75 11.76
N PHE A 87 -4.17 -9.34 13.02
CA PHE A 87 -3.86 -7.95 13.37
C PHE A 87 -2.53 -7.47 12.78
N ARG A 88 -1.50 -8.34 12.71
CA ARG A 88 -0.17 -7.99 12.18
C ARG A 88 -0.12 -7.74 10.68
N VAL A 89 -1.17 -8.08 9.94
CA VAL A 89 -1.18 -7.99 8.48
C VAL A 89 -2.39 -7.25 7.95
N CYS A 90 -3.33 -6.81 8.80
CA CYS A 90 -4.61 -6.27 8.36
C CYS A 90 -4.46 -4.94 7.62
N ASP A 91 -3.57 -4.06 8.07
CA ASP A 91 -3.26 -2.81 7.40
C ASP A 91 -2.36 -3.01 6.19
N ILE A 92 -1.45 -3.97 6.20
CA ILE A 92 -0.61 -4.30 5.04
C ILE A 92 -1.43 -4.87 3.87
N TRP A 93 -2.31 -5.84 4.12
CA TRP A 93 -3.07 -6.52 3.04
C TRP A 93 -4.02 -5.58 2.31
N ARG A 94 -4.67 -4.67 3.03
CA ARG A 94 -5.56 -3.70 2.38
C ARG A 94 -4.79 -2.73 1.48
N ASN A 95 -3.54 -2.45 1.81
CA ASN A 95 -2.77 -1.42 1.16
C ASN A 95 -2.39 -1.79 -0.28
N PHE A 96 -2.34 -3.08 -0.60
CA PHE A 96 -2.13 -3.53 -1.98
C PHE A 96 -3.30 -3.17 -2.90
N TRP A 97 -4.55 -3.51 -2.53
CA TRP A 97 -5.70 -3.17 -3.37
C TRP A 97 -5.95 -1.66 -3.42
N ILE A 98 -5.59 -0.93 -2.35
CA ILE A 98 -5.63 0.53 -2.33
C ILE A 98 -4.66 1.10 -3.36
N GLN A 99 -3.41 0.65 -3.39
CA GLN A 99 -2.42 1.10 -4.39
C GLN A 99 -2.91 0.86 -5.82
N ARG A 100 -3.61 -0.27 -6.06
CA ARG A 100 -4.17 -0.57 -7.38
C ARG A 100 -5.13 0.52 -7.87
N PHE A 101 -6.03 1.01 -7.04
CA PHE A 101 -6.96 2.09 -7.41
C PHE A 101 -6.38 3.49 -7.25
N LEU A 102 -5.35 3.65 -6.41
CA LEU A 102 -4.68 4.93 -6.22
C LEU A 102 -4.15 5.47 -7.55
N TRP A 103 -3.65 4.59 -8.42
CA TRP A 103 -3.18 4.97 -9.76
C TRP A 103 -4.30 5.35 -10.71
N ASP A 104 -5.47 4.68 -10.61
CA ASP A 104 -6.63 4.96 -11.45
C ASP A 104 -7.19 6.38 -11.19
N ILE A 105 -6.91 6.98 -10.04
CA ILE A 105 -7.30 8.36 -9.70
C ILE A 105 -6.14 9.37 -9.86
N GLY A 106 -5.05 8.95 -10.50
CA GLY A 106 -3.84 9.78 -10.70
C GLY A 106 -2.97 9.95 -9.44
N GLY A 107 -3.31 9.28 -8.35
CA GLY A 107 -2.58 9.31 -7.09
C GLY A 107 -1.31 8.45 -7.10
N ARG A 108 -0.42 8.70 -6.14
CA ARG A 108 0.78 7.90 -5.84
C ARG A 108 0.93 7.70 -4.34
N LEU A 109 1.57 6.59 -3.97
CA LEU A 109 2.07 6.34 -2.62
C LEU A 109 3.44 7.02 -2.49
N ILE A 110 3.60 7.87 -1.48
CA ILE A 110 4.86 8.55 -1.18
C ILE A 110 5.42 8.07 0.15
N PHE A 111 6.72 7.79 0.19
CA PHE A 111 7.48 7.61 1.41
C PHE A 111 8.25 8.89 1.72
N GLY A 112 7.88 9.56 2.79
CA GLY A 112 8.54 10.76 3.26
C GLY A 112 9.64 10.48 4.29
N LYS A 113 10.34 11.54 4.68
CA LYS A 113 11.39 11.49 5.70
C LYS A 113 10.90 10.98 7.05
N SER A 114 11.85 10.63 7.91
CA SER A 114 11.52 10.29 9.30
C SER A 114 10.95 11.49 10.05
N SER A 115 9.77 11.31 10.62
CA SER A 115 9.00 12.36 11.31
C SER A 115 8.60 11.97 12.74
N ALA A 116 8.76 10.70 13.10
CA ALA A 116 8.35 10.15 14.38
C ALA A 116 9.44 9.26 14.98
N LYS A 117 9.34 8.99 16.28
CA LYS A 117 10.13 7.99 17.00
C LYS A 117 9.17 6.98 17.60
N GLN A 118 9.43 5.69 17.42
CA GLN A 118 8.59 4.64 17.96
C GLN A 118 9.35 3.85 19.01
N VAL A 119 8.74 3.75 20.20
CA VAL A 119 9.19 2.89 21.28
C VAL A 119 8.08 1.86 21.48
N ARG A 120 8.33 0.61 21.09
CA ARG A 120 7.31 -0.44 21.13
C ARG A 120 7.22 -1.09 22.51
N ASN A 121 6.05 -1.65 22.78
CA ASN A 121 5.85 -2.56 23.89
C ASN A 121 6.56 -3.89 23.62
N SER A 122 6.94 -4.61 24.67
CA SER A 122 7.48 -5.96 24.53
C SER A 122 6.47 -6.89 23.84
N HIS A 123 6.92 -7.64 22.83
CA HIS A 123 6.13 -8.67 22.18
C HIS A 123 7.02 -9.83 21.70
N SER A 124 6.41 -10.96 21.37
CA SER A 124 7.13 -12.15 20.89
C SER A 124 7.26 -12.10 19.38
N PHE A 125 8.47 -11.86 18.88
CA PHE A 125 8.75 -11.83 17.44
C PHE A 125 8.46 -13.18 16.75
N ILE A 126 8.61 -14.31 17.47
CA ILE A 126 8.25 -15.63 16.92
C ILE A 126 6.74 -15.73 16.69
N LYS A 127 5.93 -15.27 17.65
CA LYS A 127 4.47 -15.24 17.48
C LYS A 127 4.05 -14.30 16.34
N ASP A 128 4.72 -13.15 16.24
CA ASP A 128 4.43 -12.20 15.16
C ASP A 128 4.75 -12.80 13.79
N MET A 129 5.87 -13.52 13.66
CA MET A 129 6.21 -14.26 12.44
C MET A 129 5.10 -15.25 12.04
N ASP A 130 4.53 -15.98 13.00
CA ASP A 130 3.40 -16.88 12.75
C ASP A 130 2.13 -16.10 12.31
N ASP A 131 1.83 -14.98 12.96
CA ASP A 131 0.69 -14.12 12.59
C ASP A 131 0.90 -13.41 11.23
N GLU A 132 2.16 -13.25 10.80
CA GLU A 132 2.58 -12.69 9.51
C GLU A 132 2.69 -13.72 8.39
N TYR A 133 2.51 -15.02 8.68
CA TYR A 133 2.68 -16.12 7.73
C TYR A 133 2.02 -15.89 6.37
N GLN A 134 0.77 -15.42 6.36
CA GLN A 134 0.03 -15.17 5.12
C GLN A 134 0.72 -14.15 4.23
N LEU A 135 1.29 -13.10 4.83
CA LEU A 135 1.98 -12.03 4.12
C LEU A 135 3.22 -12.57 3.39
N TYR A 136 4.01 -13.43 4.04
CA TYR A 136 5.20 -14.02 3.43
C TYR A 136 4.89 -14.98 2.27
N HIS A 137 3.75 -15.68 2.31
CA HIS A 137 3.46 -16.75 1.36
C HIS A 137 2.51 -16.36 0.22
N GLN A 138 1.70 -15.31 0.39
CA GLN A 138 0.64 -14.98 -0.58
C GLN A 138 0.75 -13.57 -1.18
N SER A 139 1.64 -12.72 -0.68
CA SER A 139 1.75 -11.34 -1.16
C SER A 139 2.18 -11.23 -2.63
N GLY A 140 3.14 -12.05 -3.07
CA GLY A 140 3.59 -12.08 -4.47
C GLY A 140 2.50 -12.51 -5.45
N SER A 141 1.75 -13.58 -5.12
CA SER A 141 0.62 -14.02 -5.96
C SER A 141 -0.54 -13.03 -5.93
N PHE A 142 -0.77 -12.37 -4.79
CA PHE A 142 -1.80 -11.33 -4.67
C PHE A 142 -1.48 -10.09 -5.51
N VAL A 143 -0.25 -9.59 -5.46
CA VAL A 143 0.18 -8.48 -6.30
C VAL A 143 0.10 -8.84 -7.78
N SER A 144 0.53 -10.05 -8.15
CA SER A 144 0.39 -10.55 -9.53
C SER A 144 -1.07 -10.56 -10.00
N PHE A 145 -1.99 -10.97 -9.13
CA PHE A 145 -3.43 -10.86 -9.38
C PHE A 145 -3.86 -9.40 -9.60
N LEU A 146 -3.50 -8.47 -8.71
CA LEU A 146 -3.88 -7.06 -8.82
C LEU A 146 -3.34 -6.37 -10.09
N VAL A 147 -2.14 -6.74 -10.54
CA VAL A 147 -1.51 -6.21 -11.77
C VAL A 147 -2.24 -6.67 -13.03
N SER A 148 -2.72 -7.92 -13.02
CA SER A 148 -3.50 -8.48 -14.12
C SER A 148 -4.96 -8.03 -14.09
N TRP A 149 -5.46 -7.65 -12.91
CA TRP A 149 -6.84 -7.19 -12.72
C TRP A 149 -7.12 -5.83 -13.38
N SER A 150 -8.30 -5.73 -14.00
CA SER A 150 -8.81 -4.50 -14.59
C SER A 150 -10.32 -4.38 -14.39
N SER A 151 -10.81 -3.15 -14.37
CA SER A 151 -12.23 -2.84 -14.27
C SER A 151 -12.75 -2.23 -15.57
N SER A 152 -13.99 -2.53 -15.93
CA SER A 152 -14.73 -1.83 -16.99
C SER A 152 -15.62 -0.70 -16.45
N TYR A 153 -15.66 -0.50 -15.13
CA TYR A 153 -16.49 0.54 -14.51
C TYR A 153 -15.80 1.91 -14.55
N ASN A 154 -16.57 2.94 -14.88
CA ASN A 154 -16.12 4.33 -14.84
C ASN A 154 -16.17 4.96 -13.42
N LEU A 155 -16.69 4.23 -12.44
CA LEU A 155 -16.82 4.68 -11.06
C LEU A 155 -15.97 3.79 -10.14
N ILE A 156 -15.08 4.41 -9.37
CA ILE A 156 -14.17 3.70 -8.47
C ILE A 156 -14.91 2.84 -7.44
N SER A 157 -16.03 3.28 -6.87
CA SER A 157 -16.77 2.50 -5.87
C SER A 157 -17.31 1.18 -6.44
N LYS A 158 -17.79 1.18 -7.69
CA LYS A 158 -18.18 -0.05 -8.40
C LYS A 158 -16.98 -0.93 -8.71
N GLY A 159 -15.85 -0.32 -9.07
CA GLY A 159 -14.58 -1.03 -9.24
C GLY A 159 -14.14 -1.74 -7.96
N ILE A 160 -14.18 -1.06 -6.81
CA ILE A 160 -13.82 -1.61 -5.50
C ILE A 160 -14.73 -2.78 -5.13
N ALA A 161 -16.05 -2.62 -5.27
CA ALA A 161 -17.01 -3.69 -5.00
C ALA A 161 -16.78 -4.93 -5.89
N GLN A 162 -16.45 -4.72 -7.16
CA GLN A 162 -16.10 -5.82 -8.08
C GLN A 162 -14.78 -6.47 -7.68
N LEU A 163 -13.75 -5.69 -7.40
CA LEU A 163 -12.45 -6.20 -6.99
C LEU A 163 -12.58 -7.05 -5.71
N ALA A 164 -13.37 -6.62 -4.73
CA ALA A 164 -13.61 -7.40 -3.51
C ALA A 164 -14.16 -8.81 -3.81
N LYS A 165 -15.11 -8.91 -4.74
CA LYS A 165 -15.67 -10.20 -5.20
C LYS A 165 -14.63 -11.04 -5.90
N ASP A 166 -13.83 -10.43 -6.78
CA ASP A 166 -12.82 -11.13 -7.56
C ASP A 166 -11.65 -11.62 -6.67
N ILE A 167 -11.26 -10.83 -5.67
CA ILE A 167 -10.28 -11.22 -4.64
C ILE A 167 -10.78 -12.43 -3.85
N ALA A 168 -12.07 -12.47 -3.50
CA ALA A 168 -12.67 -13.61 -2.81
C ALA A 168 -12.74 -14.85 -3.71
N GLN A 169 -13.13 -14.69 -4.98
CA GLN A 169 -13.13 -15.78 -5.96
C GLN A 169 -11.73 -16.35 -6.21
N ALA A 170 -10.71 -15.50 -6.20
CA ALA A 170 -9.31 -15.90 -6.31
C ALA A 170 -8.75 -16.56 -5.02
N GLY A 171 -9.55 -16.67 -3.96
CA GLY A 171 -9.19 -17.36 -2.73
C GLY A 171 -8.36 -16.55 -1.73
N PHE A 172 -8.12 -15.26 -1.99
CA PHE A 172 -7.41 -14.39 -1.04
C PHE A 172 -8.32 -13.93 0.11
N TRP A 173 -9.61 -13.75 -0.16
CA TRP A 173 -10.62 -13.32 0.81
C TRP A 173 -11.69 -14.40 1.01
N GLN A 174 -12.27 -14.43 2.21
CA GLN A 174 -13.51 -15.14 2.49
C GLN A 174 -14.71 -14.24 2.12
N SER A 175 -15.88 -14.85 1.88
CA SER A 175 -17.10 -14.15 1.47
C SER A 175 -17.50 -13.02 2.43
N ASN A 176 -17.34 -13.23 3.75
CA ASN A 176 -17.63 -12.21 4.76
C ASN A 176 -16.84 -10.90 4.56
N LYS A 177 -15.65 -10.92 3.96
CA LYS A 177 -14.87 -9.70 3.66
C LYS A 177 -15.49 -8.90 2.52
N VAL A 178 -16.21 -9.55 1.60
CA VAL A 178 -16.97 -8.88 0.55
C VAL A 178 -18.12 -8.10 1.17
N ASP A 179 -18.87 -8.73 2.09
CA ASP A 179 -19.99 -8.08 2.77
C ASP A 179 -19.53 -6.85 3.56
N ILE A 180 -18.38 -6.92 4.24
CA ILE A 180 -17.82 -5.79 4.98
C ILE A 180 -17.38 -4.67 4.01
N MET A 181 -16.82 -5.00 2.84
CA MET A 181 -16.48 -4.00 1.83
C MET A 181 -17.73 -3.30 1.28
N ASP A 182 -18.79 -4.05 0.97
CA ASP A 182 -20.05 -3.48 0.49
C ASP A 182 -20.69 -2.56 1.56
N ALA A 183 -20.61 -2.96 2.84
CA ALA A 183 -21.03 -2.11 3.96
C ALA A 183 -20.20 -0.81 4.05
N TRP A 184 -18.88 -0.90 3.95
CA TRP A 184 -17.99 0.27 3.98
C TRP A 184 -18.28 1.27 2.86
N LEU A 185 -18.49 0.79 1.64
CA LEU A 185 -18.87 1.65 0.50
C LEU A 185 -20.23 2.30 0.72
N THR A 186 -21.19 1.58 1.32
CA THR A 186 -22.50 2.11 1.69
C THR A 186 -22.38 3.21 2.74
N ASP A 187 -21.55 3.02 3.76
CA ASP A 187 -21.30 4.02 4.80
C ASP A 187 -20.71 5.30 4.21
N LEU A 188 -19.71 5.19 3.34
CA LEU A 188 -19.13 6.33 2.63
C LEU A 188 -20.19 7.11 1.83
N HIS A 189 -21.05 6.40 1.09
CA HIS A 189 -22.16 7.03 0.39
C HIS A 189 -23.14 7.72 1.36
N SER A 190 -23.46 7.10 2.50
CA SER A 190 -24.41 7.63 3.48
C SER A 190 -23.93 8.94 4.13
N VAL A 191 -22.62 9.08 4.34
CA VAL A 191 -22.01 10.30 4.90
C VAL A 191 -21.72 11.37 3.84
N GLY A 192 -22.14 11.15 2.58
CA GLY A 192 -21.97 12.11 1.49
C GLY A 192 -20.55 12.16 0.92
N TYR A 193 -19.75 11.10 1.10
CA TYR A 193 -18.42 11.03 0.50
C TYR A 193 -18.51 11.07 -1.03
N SER A 194 -17.76 11.99 -1.63
CA SER A 194 -17.67 12.16 -3.08
C SER A 194 -16.46 11.38 -3.58
N PHE A 195 -16.72 10.24 -4.20
CA PHE A 195 -15.68 9.42 -4.79
C PHE A 195 -14.96 10.15 -5.94
N PRO A 196 -13.62 10.04 -6.03
CA PRO A 196 -12.86 10.68 -7.11
C PRO A 196 -13.19 10.07 -8.48
N SER A 197 -13.04 10.88 -9.52
CA SER A 197 -13.14 10.44 -10.91
C SER A 197 -11.91 9.59 -11.29
N ILE A 198 -12.14 8.55 -12.08
CA ILE A 198 -11.05 7.80 -12.71
C ILE A 198 -10.39 8.70 -13.75
N VAL A 199 -9.09 8.88 -13.64
CA VAL A 199 -8.28 9.62 -14.61
C VAL A 199 -8.02 8.69 -15.79
N GLN A 200 -8.28 9.17 -17.00
CA GLN A 200 -7.74 8.49 -18.19
C GLN A 200 -6.23 8.67 -18.14
N THR A 201 -5.52 7.66 -17.64
CA THR A 201 -4.07 7.59 -17.81
C THR A 201 -3.82 7.71 -19.31
N PRO A 202 -2.88 8.55 -19.77
CA PRO A 202 -2.44 8.48 -21.16
C PRO A 202 -2.13 7.02 -21.40
N SER A 203 -2.74 6.44 -22.42
CA SER A 203 -2.35 5.11 -22.87
C SER A 203 -0.85 5.18 -23.11
N SER A 204 -0.05 4.67 -22.17
CA SER A 204 1.17 3.99 -22.55
C SER A 204 0.67 2.94 -23.52
N SER A 205 0.80 3.24 -24.81
CA SER A 205 0.39 2.37 -25.91
C SER A 205 0.79 0.94 -25.54
N PRO A 206 -0.04 -0.08 -25.80
CA PRO A 206 0.29 -1.47 -25.47
C PRO A 206 1.63 -1.94 -26.07
N ALA A 207 2.21 -1.17 -26.99
CA ALA A 207 3.52 -1.38 -27.60
C ALA A 207 4.74 -0.90 -26.78
N SER A 208 4.60 -0.14 -25.67
CA SER A 208 5.77 0.34 -24.89
C SER A 208 5.86 -0.14 -23.43
N ILE A 209 4.84 -0.81 -22.90
CA ILE A 209 4.97 -1.59 -21.65
C ILE A 209 5.46 -2.99 -22.02
N VAL A 210 6.78 -3.15 -22.19
CA VAL A 210 7.37 -4.42 -22.65
C VAL A 210 7.22 -5.56 -21.62
N GLN A 211 6.86 -5.26 -20.37
CA GLN A 211 6.34 -6.22 -19.38
C GLN A 211 5.70 -5.41 -18.25
N LYS A 212 4.50 -5.79 -17.78
CA LYS A 212 3.96 -5.25 -16.52
C LYS A 212 4.82 -5.79 -15.37
N ARG A 213 5.93 -5.10 -15.06
CA ARG A 213 6.80 -5.46 -13.95
C ARG A 213 6.12 -5.02 -12.66
N ALA A 214 5.98 -5.95 -11.72
CA ALA A 214 5.40 -5.68 -10.42
C ALA A 214 6.45 -5.98 -9.37
N ALA A 215 7.03 -4.96 -8.74
CA ALA A 215 7.93 -5.16 -7.61
C ALA A 215 7.14 -5.16 -6.30
N ILE A 216 7.49 -6.08 -5.40
CA ILE A 216 7.01 -6.12 -4.03
C ILE A 216 8.20 -6.40 -3.11
N CYS A 217 8.32 -5.68 -2.00
CA CYS A 217 9.29 -5.97 -0.95
C CYS A 217 8.52 -6.19 0.35
N VAL A 218 8.50 -7.42 0.85
CA VAL A 218 7.72 -7.80 2.05
C VAL A 218 8.58 -8.01 3.28
N THR A 219 9.81 -8.51 3.12
CA THR A 219 10.67 -8.97 4.23
C THR A 219 11.84 -8.04 4.53
N GLY A 220 11.83 -6.82 3.97
CA GLY A 220 13.01 -5.94 3.93
C GLY A 220 14.19 -6.50 3.11
N LEU A 221 14.12 -7.77 2.71
CA LEU A 221 14.88 -8.36 1.64
C LEU A 221 14.03 -8.15 0.38
N ALA A 222 14.55 -7.36 -0.56
CA ALA A 222 13.94 -7.30 -1.88
C ALA A 222 13.91 -8.75 -2.42
N GLU A 223 12.71 -9.32 -2.59
CA GLU A 223 12.58 -10.41 -3.55
C GLU A 223 12.92 -9.76 -4.89
N CYS A 224 14.18 -9.89 -5.28
CA CYS A 224 14.69 -9.48 -6.57
C CYS A 224 13.92 -10.24 -7.63
N ILE A 225 12.85 -9.65 -8.15
CA ILE A 225 12.36 -10.01 -9.46
C ILE A 225 13.50 -9.59 -10.39
N GLN A 226 14.20 -10.58 -10.96
CA GLN A 226 15.40 -10.39 -11.78
C GLN A 226 15.23 -9.32 -12.88
N GLU A 227 13.99 -9.03 -13.25
CA GLU A 227 13.61 -8.06 -14.27
C GLU A 227 13.74 -6.59 -13.82
N ALA A 228 13.78 -6.28 -12.51
CA ALA A 228 13.85 -4.90 -12.01
C ALA A 228 15.24 -4.25 -12.18
N TRP A 229 16.29 -5.06 -12.36
CA TRP A 229 17.68 -4.59 -12.47
C TRP A 229 18.38 -5.25 -13.66
N ALA A 230 17.81 -5.12 -14.86
CA ALA A 230 18.61 -5.36 -16.06
C ALA A 230 19.80 -4.38 -16.04
N PRO A 231 21.05 -4.86 -16.05
CA PRO A 231 22.20 -3.97 -16.13
C PRO A 231 22.11 -3.23 -17.46
N THR A 232 22.07 -1.90 -17.40
CA THR A 232 22.31 -1.01 -18.54
C THR A 232 23.71 -1.21 -19.08
#